data_AF-A0AA88V8G6-F1
#
_entry.id   AF-A0AA88V8G6-F1
#
_cell.length_a   1.000
_cell.length_b   1.000
_cell.length_c   1.000
_cell.angle_alpha   90.00
_cell.angle_beta   90.00
_cell.angle_gamma   90.00
#
_symmetry.space_group_name_H-M   'P 1'
#
loop_
_entity.id
_entity.type
_entity.pdbx_description
1 polymer ?
#
loop_
_entity_poly.entity_id
_entity_poly.type
_entity_poly.pdbx_seq_one_letter_code
_entity_poly.pdbx_strand_id
1 'polypeptide(L)'
;MAADSVVFHLGYFWWWECSLGSFGSDLGSVGSYLFVSHTGFGGVAYAMAIICIRLEAEGKLALHNPRSLVGTPRISASPFENLSYLTSDDEAHKMGDYRDILSLTRVLVHGPESKADVDIVIERCAGAGNLRDDIFYYSKKLKKCPVGDDEHRAYLLDMGIKALRRYLFLIAFRSYLYCTSAIDIKFTTWMEARPELGHLCNNLRIDK
;
A
#
# COMPACT_ATOMS: atom_id res chain seq x y z
N MET A 1 33.77 -10.21 -15.35
CA MET A 1 32.89 -10.30 -14.15
C MET A 1 32.88 -8.92 -13.51
N ALA A 2 31.69 -8.45 -13.13
CA ALA A 2 31.36 -7.12 -12.58
C ALA A 2 31.09 -6.02 -13.64
N ALA A 3 29.96 -6.13 -14.36
CA ALA A 3 29.33 -5.00 -15.03
C ALA A 3 27.80 -5.20 -15.24
N ASP A 4 27.07 -5.84 -14.31
CA ASP A 4 25.62 -6.12 -14.51
C ASP A 4 24.70 -5.68 -13.36
N SER A 5 25.17 -4.90 -12.37
CA SER A 5 24.30 -4.45 -11.26
C SER A 5 23.83 -2.99 -11.34
N VAL A 6 24.26 -2.22 -12.34
CA VAL A 6 23.88 -0.78 -12.45
C VAL A 6 22.77 -0.54 -13.48
N VAL A 7 22.51 -1.50 -14.38
CA VAL A 7 21.54 -1.32 -15.48
C VAL A 7 20.08 -1.45 -15.01
N PHE A 8 19.81 -2.15 -13.90
CA PHE A 8 18.44 -2.24 -13.36
C PHE A 8 17.97 -1.00 -12.59
N HIS A 9 18.88 -0.10 -12.21
CA HIS A 9 18.55 1.11 -11.46
C HIS A 9 18.02 2.25 -12.35
N LEU A 10 18.29 2.19 -13.65
CA LEU A 10 17.84 3.19 -14.63
C LEU A 10 16.64 2.73 -15.45
N GLY A 11 16.40 1.43 -15.63
CA GLY A 11 15.31 0.93 -16.47
C GLY A 11 13.91 1.33 -15.98
N TYR A 12 13.65 1.27 -14.67
CA TYR A 12 12.37 1.71 -14.10
C TYR A 12 12.22 3.24 -14.04
N PHE A 13 13.34 3.97 -14.05
CA PHE A 13 13.39 5.43 -14.06
C PHE A 13 13.32 6.02 -15.48
N TRP A 14 13.78 5.28 -16.49
CA TRP A 14 13.72 5.66 -17.91
C TRP A 14 12.44 5.20 -18.60
N TRP A 15 11.87 4.05 -18.23
CA TRP A 15 10.49 3.68 -18.62
C TRP A 15 9.45 4.63 -18.02
N TRP A 16 9.84 5.27 -16.91
CA TRP A 16 9.15 6.37 -16.25
C TRP A 16 9.27 7.71 -17.02
N GLU A 17 10.38 7.99 -17.72
CA GLU A 17 10.56 9.21 -18.53
C GLU A 17 10.00 9.12 -19.97
N CYS A 18 10.06 7.98 -20.65
CA CYS A 18 9.61 7.86 -22.04
C CYS A 18 8.08 7.95 -22.24
N SER A 19 7.27 7.84 -21.19
CA SER A 19 5.81 8.00 -21.27
C SER A 19 5.33 9.45 -21.04
N LEU A 20 6.24 10.42 -20.83
CA LEU A 20 5.93 11.85 -20.57
C LEU A 20 5.47 12.67 -21.79
N GLY A 21 5.42 12.12 -23.00
CA GLY A 21 5.38 12.92 -24.23
C GLY A 21 4.06 13.64 -24.57
N SER A 22 2.90 13.23 -24.05
CA SER A 22 1.62 13.75 -24.56
C SER A 22 0.49 13.71 -23.53
N PHE A 23 0.32 14.75 -22.72
CA PHE A 23 -1.00 15.39 -22.52
C PHE A 23 -0.87 16.71 -21.76
N GLY A 24 -1.55 17.73 -22.28
CA GLY A 24 -1.32 19.13 -22.00
C GLY A 24 -1.70 19.64 -20.60
N SER A 25 -0.97 20.68 -20.25
CA SER A 25 -1.24 21.80 -19.34
C SER A 25 -2.73 22.09 -19.08
N ASP A 26 -3.25 21.65 -17.92
CA ASP A 26 -4.26 22.38 -17.12
C ASP A 26 -4.59 21.72 -15.75
N LEU A 27 -3.69 20.90 -15.18
CA LEU A 27 -3.79 20.47 -13.77
C LEU A 27 -2.68 21.13 -12.94
N GLY A 28 -3.01 22.24 -12.29
CA GLY A 28 -2.13 22.95 -11.37
C GLY A 28 -1.60 22.06 -10.24
N SER A 29 -0.28 21.95 -10.19
CA SER A 29 0.60 21.61 -9.05
C SER A 29 0.55 20.21 -8.40
N VAL A 30 -0.50 19.41 -8.59
CA VAL A 30 -0.65 18.11 -7.86
C VAL A 30 -0.76 16.87 -8.77
N GLY A 31 -0.38 17.01 -10.03
CA GLY A 31 -0.60 16.01 -11.09
C GLY A 31 0.53 14.99 -11.32
N SER A 32 1.59 14.93 -10.52
CA SER A 32 2.80 14.21 -10.94
C SER A 32 2.95 12.76 -10.45
N TYR A 33 2.26 12.31 -9.41
CA TYR A 33 2.61 11.03 -8.79
C TYR A 33 1.45 10.27 -8.19
N LEU A 34 0.53 9.86 -9.05
CA LEU A 34 -0.44 8.87 -8.64
C LEU A 34 -0.74 7.85 -9.72
N PHE A 35 0.33 7.12 -10.03
CA PHE A 35 0.39 5.77 -10.60
C PHE A 35 -0.97 5.13 -10.93
N VAL A 36 -1.55 5.53 -12.06
CA VAL A 36 -2.56 4.74 -12.74
C VAL A 36 -1.82 3.73 -13.62
N SER A 37 -1.45 2.58 -13.06
CA SER A 37 -1.31 1.40 -13.92
C SER A 37 -2.74 0.95 -14.25
N HIS A 38 -3.30 1.49 -15.33
CA HIS A 38 -4.57 1.00 -15.89
C HIS A 38 -4.44 -0.47 -16.36
N THR A 39 -3.23 -1.01 -16.42
CA THR A 39 -2.92 -2.38 -16.79
C THR A 39 -2.66 -3.24 -15.55
N GLY A 40 -3.74 -3.79 -14.97
CA GLY A 40 -3.65 -4.89 -14.00
C GLY A 40 -4.73 -4.91 -12.92
N PHE A 41 -4.95 -6.10 -12.36
CA PHE A 41 -5.84 -6.36 -11.22
C PHE A 41 -5.53 -5.40 -10.06
N GLY A 42 -6.55 -4.76 -9.48
CA GLY A 42 -6.43 -3.83 -8.34
C GLY A 42 -5.99 -2.38 -8.68
N GLY A 43 -5.76 -2.03 -9.95
CA GLY A 43 -5.37 -0.66 -10.34
C GLY A 43 -6.48 0.38 -10.12
N VAL A 44 -7.73 0.01 -10.41
CA VAL A 44 -8.90 0.89 -10.21
C VAL A 44 -9.15 1.14 -8.73
N ALA A 45 -9.13 0.10 -7.89
CA ALA A 45 -9.24 0.22 -6.44
C ALA A 45 -8.16 1.13 -5.84
N TYR A 46 -6.92 1.01 -6.32
CA TYR A 46 -5.82 1.87 -5.89
C TYR A 46 -6.08 3.35 -6.20
N ALA A 47 -6.46 3.67 -7.44
CA ALA A 47 -6.80 5.05 -7.85
C ALA A 47 -7.94 5.64 -7.01
N MET A 48 -9.01 4.85 -6.82
CA MET A 48 -10.16 5.22 -5.98
C MET A 48 -9.72 5.51 -4.54
N ALA A 49 -8.92 4.61 -3.94
CA ALA A 49 -8.45 4.76 -2.56
C ALA A 49 -7.68 6.05 -2.35
N ILE A 50 -6.84 6.46 -3.31
CA ILE A 50 -6.09 7.70 -3.17
C ILE A 50 -7.01 8.91 -3.21
N ILE A 51 -7.98 8.94 -4.12
CA ILE A 51 -8.95 10.02 -4.21
C ILE A 51 -9.69 10.14 -2.87
N CYS A 52 -10.17 9.02 -2.32
CA CYS A 52 -10.81 8.99 -1.00
C CYS A 52 -9.89 9.53 0.11
N ILE A 53 -8.64 9.09 0.17
CA ILE A 53 -7.65 9.53 1.18
C ILE A 53 -7.43 11.04 1.11
N ARG A 54 -7.33 11.60 -0.10
CA ARG A 54 -7.13 13.04 -0.31
C ARG A 54 -8.37 13.84 0.12
N LEU A 55 -9.56 13.42 -0.33
CA LEU A 55 -10.81 14.09 0.03
C LEU A 55 -11.04 14.08 1.56
N GLU A 56 -10.68 13.01 2.25
CA GLU A 56 -10.75 12.96 3.71
C GLU A 56 -9.78 13.93 4.39
N ALA A 57 -8.59 14.13 3.84
CA ALA A 57 -7.63 15.09 4.37
C ALA A 57 -8.11 16.53 4.18
N GLU A 58 -8.67 16.85 3.00
CA GLU A 58 -9.26 18.17 2.71
C GLU A 58 -10.51 18.43 3.56
N GLY A 59 -11.36 17.42 3.77
CA GLY A 59 -12.53 17.51 4.66
C GLY A 59 -12.17 17.71 6.13
N LYS A 60 -11.05 17.13 6.60
CA LYS A 60 -10.52 17.37 7.95
C LYS A 60 -9.98 18.80 8.11
N LEU A 61 -9.44 19.42 7.05
CA LEU A 61 -9.05 20.85 7.07
C LEU A 61 -10.28 21.77 7.19
N ALA A 62 -11.42 21.38 6.60
CA ALA A 62 -12.67 22.14 6.66
C ALA A 62 -13.44 21.96 7.98
N LEU A 63 -13.16 20.92 8.77
CA LEU A 63 -13.89 20.57 9.99
C LEU A 63 -12.99 20.63 11.24
N HIS A 64 -12.47 21.79 11.60
CA HIS A 64 -11.94 21.99 12.95
C HIS A 64 -13.09 22.30 13.94
N ASN A 65 -13.85 21.28 14.34
CA ASN A 65 -14.72 21.33 15.52
C ASN A 65 -14.79 19.94 16.19
N PRO A 66 -14.41 19.76 17.47
CA PRO A 66 -14.29 18.44 18.08
C PRO A 66 -15.61 18.01 18.72
N ARG A 67 -16.09 16.81 18.36
CA ARG A 67 -16.90 15.82 19.14
C ARG A 67 -17.42 14.76 18.16
N SER A 68 -17.52 13.47 18.47
CA SER A 68 -17.92 12.87 19.74
C SER A 68 -17.46 11.41 19.81
N LEU A 69 -17.03 10.99 21.00
CA LEU A 69 -16.84 9.59 21.39
C LEU A 69 -18.21 8.92 21.54
N VAL A 70 -18.44 7.79 20.86
CA VAL A 70 -19.53 6.86 21.18
C VAL A 70 -18.98 5.44 21.14
N GLY A 71 -19.16 4.74 22.26
CA GLY A 71 -18.53 3.47 22.58
C GLY A 71 -19.14 2.24 21.90
N THR A 72 -18.49 1.10 22.12
CA THR A 72 -18.98 -0.21 21.70
C THR A 72 -18.84 -1.23 22.85
N PRO A 73 -19.79 -2.16 23.02
CA PRO A 73 -19.89 -3.02 24.21
C PRO A 73 -19.03 -4.28 24.11
N ARG A 74 -18.61 -4.78 25.28
CA ARG A 74 -17.91 -6.06 25.49
C ARG A 74 -18.84 -7.26 25.26
N ILE A 75 -18.34 -8.29 24.58
CA ILE A 75 -18.87 -9.66 24.66
C ILE A 75 -17.71 -10.63 24.94
N SER A 76 -17.89 -11.44 25.96
CA SER A 76 -16.98 -12.47 26.46
C SER A 76 -17.04 -13.76 25.64
N ALA A 77 -15.92 -14.49 25.55
CA ALA A 77 -15.92 -15.90 25.18
C ALA A 77 -14.83 -16.66 25.97
N SER A 78 -15.16 -17.90 26.35
CA SER A 78 -14.30 -18.88 27.03
C SER A 78 -14.17 -20.15 26.13
N PRO A 79 -13.29 -21.12 26.43
CA PRO A 79 -12.26 -21.54 25.49
C PRO A 79 -12.38 -23.01 25.05
N PHE A 80 -11.96 -23.33 23.82
CA PHE A 80 -11.37 -24.65 23.52
C PHE A 80 -10.29 -24.49 22.44
N GLU A 81 -9.04 -24.64 22.88
CA GLU A 81 -7.80 -24.54 22.12
C GLU A 81 -7.54 -25.86 21.35
N ASN A 82 -6.97 -25.72 20.15
CA ASN A 82 -6.19 -26.69 19.34
C ASN A 82 -6.43 -26.62 17.80
N LEU A 83 -7.11 -25.58 17.29
CA LEU A 83 -7.16 -25.20 15.85
C LEU A 83 -6.73 -23.73 15.62
N SER A 84 -6.05 -23.11 16.58
CA SER A 84 -5.92 -21.65 16.66
C SER A 84 -4.73 -21.04 15.92
N TYR A 85 -3.69 -21.83 15.59
CA TYR A 85 -2.42 -21.29 15.06
C TYR A 85 -2.43 -21.05 13.55
N LEU A 86 -3.15 -21.86 12.76
CA LEU A 86 -3.29 -21.60 11.32
C LEU A 86 -4.36 -20.55 11.03
N THR A 87 -5.38 -20.47 11.88
CA THR A 87 -6.37 -19.39 11.81
C THR A 87 -5.76 -18.07 12.26
N SER A 88 -4.87 -18.04 13.26
CA SER A 88 -4.25 -16.77 13.68
C SER A 88 -3.41 -16.11 12.60
N ASP A 89 -2.62 -16.90 11.85
CA ASP A 89 -1.78 -16.36 10.78
C ASP A 89 -2.60 -15.94 9.57
N ASP A 90 -3.58 -16.75 9.13
CA ASP A 90 -4.48 -16.38 8.03
C ASP A 90 -5.31 -15.13 8.39
N GLU A 91 -5.79 -15.01 9.62
CA GLU A 91 -6.49 -13.80 10.09
C GLU A 91 -5.54 -12.59 10.18
N ALA A 92 -4.30 -12.75 10.64
CA ALA A 92 -3.31 -11.66 10.65
C ALA A 92 -2.97 -11.15 9.23
N HIS A 93 -2.83 -12.07 8.26
CA HIS A 93 -2.59 -11.70 6.86
C HIS A 93 -3.82 -11.03 6.24
N LYS A 94 -5.04 -11.52 6.53
CA LYS A 94 -6.28 -10.81 6.15
C LYS A 94 -6.32 -9.42 6.77
N MET A 95 -5.84 -9.25 8.00
CA MET A 95 -5.72 -7.96 8.68
C MET A 95 -4.65 -7.02 8.10
N GLY A 96 -3.88 -7.50 7.11
CA GLY A 96 -2.84 -6.71 6.45
C GLY A 96 -1.56 -6.57 7.28
N ASP A 97 -1.37 -7.42 8.29
CA ASP A 97 -0.24 -7.37 9.22
C ASP A 97 1.00 -8.07 8.66
N TYR A 98 1.36 -7.69 7.44
CA TYR A 98 2.56 -8.17 6.76
C TYR A 98 3.81 -7.59 7.41
N ARG A 99 4.90 -8.36 7.51
CA ARG A 99 6.15 -7.93 8.15
C ARG A 99 6.67 -6.58 7.61
N ASP A 100 6.61 -6.40 6.30
CA ASP A 100 7.08 -5.17 5.66
C ASP A 100 6.17 -3.98 5.93
N ILE A 101 4.85 -4.20 6.02
CA ILE A 101 3.88 -3.16 6.39
C ILE A 101 4.06 -2.77 7.87
N LEU A 102 4.29 -3.73 8.75
CA LEU A 102 4.63 -3.44 10.15
C LEU A 102 5.95 -2.70 10.29
N SER A 103 6.91 -2.95 9.40
CA SER A 103 8.18 -2.22 9.39
C SER A 103 7.99 -0.79 8.90
N LEU A 104 7.16 -0.60 7.87
CA LEU A 104 6.74 0.71 7.38
C LEU A 104 6.04 1.54 8.48
N THR A 105 5.04 0.97 9.16
CA THR A 105 4.27 1.73 10.17
C THR A 105 5.13 2.19 11.35
N ARG A 106 6.22 1.48 11.66
CA ARG A 106 7.17 1.89 12.71
C ARG A 106 8.02 3.10 12.34
N VAL A 107 8.31 3.29 11.05
CA VAL A 107 9.15 4.40 10.57
C VAL A 107 8.33 5.62 10.12
N LEU A 108 7.04 5.44 9.87
CA LEU A 108 6.14 6.53 9.50
C LEU A 108 5.65 7.31 10.72
N VAL A 109 5.59 8.63 10.57
CA VAL A 109 4.86 9.51 11.51
C VAL A 109 3.37 9.23 11.37
N HIS A 110 2.66 9.03 12.48
CA HIS A 110 1.28 8.54 12.49
C HIS A 110 1.11 7.21 11.73
N GLY A 111 2.11 6.33 11.75
CA GLY A 111 2.10 5.09 10.98
C GLY A 111 0.91 4.17 11.28
N PRO A 112 0.64 3.82 12.56
CA PRO A 112 -0.52 3.00 12.93
C PRO A 112 -1.86 3.62 12.51
N GLU A 113 -2.04 4.92 12.74
CA GLU A 113 -3.26 5.65 12.35
C GLU A 113 -3.41 5.72 10.83
N SER A 114 -2.30 5.94 10.12
CA SER A 114 -2.28 5.96 8.65
C SER A 114 -2.68 4.61 8.06
N LYS A 115 -2.19 3.50 8.65
CA LYS A 115 -2.62 2.15 8.24
C LYS A 115 -4.10 1.94 8.50
N ALA A 116 -4.58 2.24 9.71
CA ALA A 116 -5.98 2.05 10.08
C ALA A 116 -6.93 2.83 9.16
N ASP A 117 -6.60 4.07 8.82
CA ASP A 117 -7.39 4.87 7.88
C ASP A 117 -7.39 4.28 6.47
N VAL A 118 -6.22 3.85 5.97
CA VAL A 118 -6.11 3.23 4.64
C VAL A 118 -6.88 1.91 4.59
N ASP A 119 -6.86 1.13 5.65
CA ASP A 119 -7.63 -0.11 5.77
C ASP A 119 -9.13 0.15 5.61
N ILE A 120 -9.64 1.19 6.25
CA ILE A 120 -11.05 1.63 6.10
C ILE A 120 -11.34 2.08 4.68
N VAL A 121 -10.44 2.84 4.06
CA VAL A 121 -10.62 3.32 2.68
C VAL A 121 -10.62 2.16 1.68
N ILE A 122 -9.71 1.19 1.83
CA ILE A 122 -9.68 -0.01 0.97
C ILE A 122 -11.00 -0.77 1.06
N GLU A 123 -11.54 -0.93 2.27
CA GLU A 123 -12.84 -1.60 2.46
C GLU A 123 -13.98 -0.84 1.75
N ARG A 124 -14.01 0.49 1.84
CA ARG A 124 -14.98 1.32 1.12
C ARG A 124 -14.84 1.22 -0.40
N CYS A 125 -13.62 0.98 -0.89
CA CYS A 125 -13.31 0.82 -2.31
C CYS A 125 -13.43 -0.63 -2.81
N ALA A 126 -13.81 -1.60 -1.97
CA ALA A 126 -13.78 -3.02 -2.28
C ALA A 126 -14.59 -3.42 -3.53
N GLY A 127 -15.62 -2.65 -3.90
CA GLY A 127 -16.38 -2.86 -5.14
C GLY A 127 -15.54 -2.72 -6.44
N ALA A 128 -14.39 -2.05 -6.38
CA ALA A 128 -13.42 -1.93 -7.48
C ALA A 128 -12.21 -2.87 -7.33
N GLY A 129 -12.19 -3.71 -6.29
CA GLY A 129 -11.08 -4.56 -5.87
C GLY A 129 -10.61 -4.23 -4.44
N ASN A 130 -10.04 -5.23 -3.75
CA ASN A 130 -9.52 -5.07 -2.39
C ASN A 130 -8.05 -5.50 -2.35
N LEU A 131 -7.14 -4.54 -2.15
CA LEU A 131 -5.71 -4.81 -2.19
C LEU A 131 -5.26 -5.78 -1.08
N ARG A 132 -5.93 -5.81 0.08
CA ARG A 132 -5.58 -6.73 1.17
C ARG A 132 -5.96 -8.16 0.80
N ASP A 133 -7.12 -8.35 0.18
CA ASP A 133 -7.55 -9.64 -0.34
C ASP A 133 -6.64 -10.11 -1.48
N ASP A 134 -6.21 -9.20 -2.36
CA ASP A 134 -5.28 -9.50 -3.45
C ASP A 134 -3.95 -10.04 -2.90
N ILE A 135 -3.35 -9.35 -1.92
CA ILE A 135 -2.09 -9.79 -1.30
C ILE A 135 -2.27 -11.16 -0.63
N PHE A 136 -3.36 -11.34 0.12
CA PHE A 136 -3.67 -12.62 0.77
C PHE A 136 -3.85 -13.74 -0.26
N TYR A 137 -4.57 -13.47 -1.34
CA TYR A 137 -4.79 -14.42 -2.44
C TYR A 137 -3.47 -14.88 -3.05
N TYR A 138 -2.58 -13.95 -3.41
CA TYR A 138 -1.29 -14.29 -4.03
C TYR A 138 -0.36 -15.02 -3.05
N SER A 139 -0.33 -14.64 -1.76
CA SER A 139 0.42 -15.38 -0.73
C SER A 139 -0.06 -16.82 -0.61
N LYS A 140 -1.38 -17.04 -0.55
CA LYS A 140 -1.96 -18.38 -0.45
C LYS A 140 -1.73 -19.23 -1.70
N LYS A 141 -1.77 -18.62 -2.88
CA LYS A 141 -1.46 -19.31 -4.15
C LYS A 141 0.02 -19.69 -4.22
N LEU A 142 0.91 -18.80 -3.77
CA LEU A 142 2.35 -19.07 -3.73
C LEU A 142 2.68 -20.25 -2.81
N LYS A 143 2.06 -20.31 -1.62
CA LYS A 143 2.17 -21.43 -0.66
C LYS A 143 1.81 -22.79 -1.26
N LYS A 144 0.86 -22.81 -2.20
CA LYS A 144 0.32 -24.01 -2.84
C LYS A 144 0.97 -24.31 -4.19
N CYS A 145 1.87 -23.45 -4.66
CA CYS A 145 2.50 -23.59 -5.97
C CYS A 145 3.46 -24.80 -5.95
N PRO A 146 3.29 -25.78 -6.86
CA PRO A 146 4.13 -26.97 -6.88
C PRO A 146 5.58 -26.63 -7.21
N VAL A 147 6.50 -27.43 -6.65
CA VAL A 147 7.93 -27.32 -6.96
C VAL A 147 8.15 -27.72 -8.41
N GLY A 148 8.66 -26.80 -9.24
CA GLY A 148 8.96 -27.01 -10.66
C GLY A 148 8.21 -26.10 -11.64
N ASP A 149 7.19 -25.37 -11.19
CA ASP A 149 6.49 -24.36 -12.00
C ASP A 149 7.04 -22.95 -11.70
N ASP A 150 8.28 -22.71 -12.14
CA ASP A 150 9.00 -21.48 -11.82
C ASP A 150 8.38 -20.25 -12.50
N GLU A 151 7.77 -20.41 -13.67
CA GLU A 151 7.11 -19.31 -14.40
C GLU A 151 5.85 -18.86 -13.66
N HIS A 152 4.96 -19.80 -13.29
CA HIS A 152 3.76 -19.45 -12.53
C HIS A 152 4.12 -18.89 -11.16
N ARG A 153 5.14 -19.46 -10.50
CA ARG A 153 5.63 -18.97 -9.21
C ARG A 153 6.18 -17.54 -9.31
N ALA A 154 6.92 -17.22 -10.37
CA ALA A 154 7.41 -15.86 -10.63
C ALA A 154 6.26 -14.88 -10.88
N TYR A 155 5.24 -15.30 -11.65
CA TYR A 155 4.03 -14.50 -11.87
C TYR A 155 3.28 -14.20 -10.57
N LEU A 156 3.05 -15.21 -9.72
CA LEU A 156 2.37 -15.04 -8.43
C LEU A 156 3.14 -14.09 -7.50
N LEU A 157 4.47 -14.22 -7.45
CA LEU A 157 5.34 -13.31 -6.71
C LEU A 157 5.23 -11.87 -7.23
N ASP A 158 5.35 -11.67 -8.53
CA ASP A 158 5.28 -10.35 -9.15
C ASP A 158 3.93 -9.66 -8.88
N MET A 159 2.83 -10.38 -9.08
CA MET A 159 1.48 -9.84 -8.84
C MET A 159 1.24 -9.51 -7.37
N GLY A 160 1.66 -10.37 -6.46
CA GLY A 160 1.52 -10.11 -5.04
C GLY A 160 2.40 -8.94 -4.57
N ILE A 161 3.66 -8.83 -5.04
CA ILE A 161 4.54 -7.70 -4.70
C ILE A 161 3.96 -6.39 -5.23
N LYS A 162 3.35 -6.38 -6.42
CA LYS A 162 2.64 -5.20 -6.95
C LYS A 162 1.49 -4.77 -6.05
N ALA A 163 0.67 -5.71 -5.57
CA ALA A 163 -0.42 -5.40 -4.64
C ALA A 163 0.11 -4.86 -3.30
N LEU A 164 1.13 -5.50 -2.74
CA LEU A 164 1.77 -5.07 -1.48
C LEU A 164 2.40 -3.68 -1.60
N ARG A 165 3.06 -3.40 -2.72
CA ARG A 165 3.66 -2.09 -3.00
C ARG A 165 2.60 -0.99 -3.08
N ARG A 166 1.46 -1.25 -3.73
CA ARG A 166 0.33 -0.30 -3.77
C ARG A 166 -0.19 -0.02 -2.37
N TYR A 167 -0.38 -1.05 -1.55
CA TYR A 167 -0.83 -0.88 -0.17
C TYR A 167 0.16 -0.05 0.66
N LEU A 168 1.47 -0.33 0.56
CA LEU A 168 2.52 0.47 1.20
C LEU A 168 2.42 1.95 0.82
N PHE A 169 2.27 2.25 -0.47
CA PHE A 169 2.17 3.63 -0.94
C PHE A 169 0.92 4.35 -0.43
N LEU A 170 -0.22 3.67 -0.29
CA LEU A 170 -1.42 4.28 0.30
C LEU A 170 -1.15 4.71 1.75
N ILE A 171 -0.51 3.84 2.54
CA ILE A 171 -0.18 4.13 3.95
C ILE A 171 0.82 5.28 4.05
N ALA A 172 1.89 5.24 3.25
CA ALA A 172 2.87 6.31 3.19
C ALA A 172 2.22 7.65 2.76
N PHE A 173 1.31 7.62 1.78
CA PHE A 173 0.58 8.79 1.32
C PHE A 173 -0.33 9.38 2.40
N ARG A 174 -1.03 8.53 3.16
CA ARG A 174 -1.84 9.00 4.30
C ARG A 174 -0.97 9.64 5.38
N SER A 175 0.17 9.03 5.72
CA SER A 175 1.15 9.60 6.65
C SER A 175 1.70 10.94 6.15
N TYR A 176 1.99 11.03 4.86
CA TYR A 176 2.40 12.28 4.21
C TYR A 176 1.36 13.40 4.39
N LEU A 177 0.08 13.10 4.17
CA LEU A 177 -1.00 14.09 4.36
C LEU A 177 -1.15 14.52 5.82
N TYR A 178 -0.82 13.64 6.78
CA TYR A 178 -0.76 14.02 8.20
C TYR A 178 0.39 14.99 8.50
N CYS A 179 1.57 14.79 7.90
CA CYS A 179 2.72 15.66 8.13
C CYS A 179 2.64 17.01 7.41
N THR A 180 1.95 17.05 6.27
CA THR A 180 2.16 18.09 5.24
C THR A 180 0.97 19.03 5.09
N SER A 181 0.06 19.06 6.07
CA SER A 181 -1.15 19.91 6.04
C SER A 181 -0.88 21.42 5.94
N ALA A 182 0.39 21.87 5.97
CA ALA A 182 0.80 23.27 5.88
C ALA A 182 2.05 23.56 5.02
N ILE A 183 2.64 22.57 4.33
CA ILE A 183 3.91 22.75 3.59
C ILE A 183 3.75 22.27 2.13
N ASP A 184 4.19 23.08 1.16
CA ASP A 184 4.15 22.83 -0.29
C ASP A 184 5.12 21.71 -0.80
N ILE A 185 5.53 20.78 0.06
CA ILE A 185 6.45 19.70 -0.34
C ILE A 185 5.65 18.63 -1.09
N LYS A 186 6.03 18.32 -2.33
CA LYS A 186 5.42 17.22 -3.10
C LYS A 186 5.70 15.86 -2.44
N PHE A 187 4.74 14.93 -2.56
CA PHE A 187 4.87 13.56 -2.03
C PHE A 187 6.18 12.87 -2.44
N THR A 188 6.66 13.07 -3.67
CA THR A 188 7.93 12.48 -4.11
C THR A 188 9.13 13.04 -3.41
N THR A 189 9.22 14.36 -3.30
CA THR A 189 10.29 15.02 -2.54
C THR A 189 10.27 14.57 -1.08
N TRP A 190 9.08 14.36 -0.50
CA TRP A 190 8.93 13.80 0.85
C TRP A 190 9.40 12.34 0.96
N MET A 191 9.15 11.50 -0.05
CA MET A 191 9.63 10.13 -0.12
C MET A 191 11.15 10.06 -0.33
N GLU A 192 11.70 10.89 -1.22
CA GLU A 192 13.13 10.94 -1.54
C GLU A 192 13.97 11.43 -0.36
N ALA A 193 13.42 12.33 0.46
CA ALA A 193 14.05 12.77 1.70
C ALA A 193 14.15 11.68 2.78
N ARG A 194 13.55 10.50 2.54
CA ARG A 194 13.40 9.40 3.50
C ARG A 194 13.90 8.08 2.90
N PRO A 195 15.23 7.88 2.82
CA PRO A 195 15.83 6.70 2.20
C PRO A 195 15.39 5.38 2.84
N GLU A 196 14.99 5.39 4.11
CA GLU A 196 14.41 4.24 4.81
C GLU A 196 13.11 3.74 4.14
N LEU A 197 12.27 4.64 3.62
CA LEU A 197 11.04 4.28 2.92
C LEU A 197 11.36 3.67 1.55
N GLY A 198 12.35 4.23 0.84
CA GLY A 198 12.85 3.66 -0.41
C GLY A 198 13.43 2.26 -0.22
N HIS A 199 14.21 2.05 0.85
CA HIS A 199 14.75 0.73 1.20
C HIS A 199 13.64 -0.29 1.47
N LEU A 200 12.58 0.07 2.20
CA LEU A 200 11.44 -0.81 2.43
C LEU A 200 10.70 -1.15 1.13
N CYS A 201 10.46 -0.17 0.26
CA CYS A 201 9.78 -0.37 -1.03
C CYS A 201 10.50 -1.35 -1.96
N ASN A 202 11.83 -1.31 -1.96
CA ASN A 202 12.67 -2.13 -2.83
C ASN A 202 12.84 -3.56 -2.31
N ASN A 203 12.68 -3.76 -1.01
CA ASN A 203 12.91 -5.04 -0.34
C ASN A 203 11.63 -5.76 0.09
N LEU A 204 10.48 -5.40 -0.48
CA LEU A 204 9.20 -6.05 -0.21
C LEU A 204 9.24 -7.54 -0.49
N ARG A 205 8.63 -8.32 0.40
CA ARG A 205 8.54 -9.78 0.34
C ARG A 205 7.12 -10.21 0.67
N ILE A 206 6.65 -11.21 -0.05
CA ILE A 206 5.47 -11.97 0.35
C ILE A 206 5.94 -13.18 1.14
N ASP A 207 5.39 -13.30 2.35
CA ASP A 207 5.65 -14.44 3.21
C ASP A 207 5.17 -15.72 2.51
N LYS A 208 6.10 -16.68 2.42
CA LYS A 208 5.93 -18.01 1.81
C LYS A 208 5.19 -18.97 2.72
#